data_AF-A0A7C9PWJ1-F1
#
_entry.id   AF-A0A7C9PWJ1-F1
#
_cell.length_a   1.000
_cell.length_b   1.000
_cell.length_c   1.000
_cell.angle_alpha   90.00
_cell.angle_beta   90.00
_cell.angle_gamma   90.00
#
_symmetry.space_group_name_H-M   'P 1'
#
loop_
_entity.id
_entity.type
_entity.pdbx_description
1 polymer ?
#
loop_
_entity_poly.entity_id
_entity_poly.type
_entity_poly.pdbx_seq_one_letter_code
_entity_poly.pdbx_strand_id
1 'polypeptide(L)'
;MVTLEDTGQFRASLSGASTQPVKIIDFRQIDNSKKEALQKGYFVGTETRIESLRLWINIFNFHKDNIAKPPEILDDDFESVKAQKVLESWEAYPLLAVELLERDSDSQAWEVVGEIKIQNRKFSYYVDGLVPHLTSDEVLLVGSDYQLGARLKDMGHGLLSGSDSISIRGSWSQKLTGTPSTQGIVDLVQRQAIG
;
A
#
# COMPACT_ATOMS: atom_id res chain seq x y z
N MET A 1 -22.18 12.36 21.79
CA MET A 1 -21.02 11.80 21.06
C MET A 1 -21.19 12.21 19.61
N VAL A 2 -20.16 12.79 19.00
CA VAL A 2 -20.17 13.22 17.59
C VAL A 2 -19.14 12.39 16.84
N THR A 3 -19.51 11.87 15.67
CA THR A 3 -18.60 11.12 14.81
C THR A 3 -18.52 11.82 13.46
N LEU A 4 -17.30 12.07 12.99
CA LEU A 4 -17.02 12.55 11.65
C LEU A 4 -16.15 11.55 10.92
N GLU A 5 -16.30 11.48 9.61
CA GLU A 5 -15.49 10.63 8.75
C GLU A 5 -14.89 11.48 7.62
N ASP A 6 -13.62 11.23 7.33
CA ASP A 6 -12.91 11.80 6.20
C ASP A 6 -12.32 10.68 5.36
N THR A 7 -12.31 10.84 4.05
CA THR A 7 -11.82 9.81 3.13
C THR A 7 -11.02 10.44 2.02
N GLY A 8 -10.07 9.66 1.48
CA GLY A 8 -9.27 10.11 0.36
C GLY A 8 -8.71 8.96 -0.46
N GLN A 9 -8.05 9.32 -1.56
CA GLN A 9 -7.38 8.39 -2.46
C GLN A 9 -5.92 8.79 -2.62
N PHE A 10 -5.07 7.81 -2.87
CA PHE A 10 -3.66 8.03 -3.17
C PHE A 10 -3.23 7.21 -4.38
N ARG A 11 -2.17 7.71 -5.04
CA ARG A 11 -1.52 7.03 -6.15
C ARG A 11 -0.04 7.33 -6.17
N ALA A 12 0.76 6.29 -6.34
CA ALA A 12 2.19 6.38 -6.65
C ALA A 12 2.51 5.59 -7.93
N SER A 13 3.65 5.90 -8.54
CA SER A 13 4.18 5.14 -9.66
C SER A 13 5.66 4.87 -9.42
N LEU A 14 6.06 3.61 -9.60
CA LEU A 14 7.43 3.17 -9.70
C LEU A 14 7.76 3.01 -11.18
N SER A 15 8.76 3.74 -11.65
CA SER A 15 9.27 3.65 -13.02
C SER A 15 10.79 3.82 -13.02
N GLY A 16 11.43 3.23 -14.03
CA GLY A 16 12.88 3.24 -14.16
C GLY A 16 13.62 2.39 -13.13
N ALA A 17 14.94 2.52 -13.09
CA ALA A 17 15.85 1.68 -12.30
C ALA A 17 16.10 2.21 -10.86
N SER A 18 15.17 2.96 -10.27
CA SER A 18 15.36 3.50 -8.92
C SER A 18 15.08 2.44 -7.85
N THR A 19 16.08 2.19 -7.00
CA THR A 19 15.96 1.37 -5.79
C THR A 19 15.57 2.19 -4.56
N GLN A 20 15.44 3.51 -4.70
CA GLN A 20 15.07 4.38 -3.60
C GLN A 20 13.56 4.28 -3.29
N PRO A 21 13.17 4.32 -2.01
CA PRO A 21 11.77 4.38 -1.62
C PRO A 21 11.04 5.58 -2.24
N VAL A 22 9.94 5.30 -2.92
CA VAL A 22 8.95 6.28 -3.36
C VAL A 22 7.85 6.32 -2.31
N LYS A 23 7.58 7.51 -1.77
CA LYS A 23 6.49 7.69 -0.81
C LYS A 23 5.13 7.55 -1.51
N ILE A 24 4.26 6.72 -0.96
CA ILE A 24 2.89 6.47 -1.45
C ILE A 24 1.91 7.41 -0.77
N ILE A 25 1.96 7.51 0.56
CA ILE A 25 1.11 8.40 1.37
C ILE A 25 1.86 8.83 2.63
N ASP A 26 1.62 10.08 3.05
CA ASP A 26 2.11 10.68 4.29
C ASP A 26 0.90 11.14 5.10
N PHE A 27 0.55 10.45 6.19
CA PHE A 27 -0.64 10.77 6.98
C PHE A 27 -0.54 12.10 7.72
N ARG A 28 0.67 12.67 7.85
CA ARG A 28 0.89 14.02 8.41
C ARG A 28 0.42 15.13 7.49
N GLN A 29 0.28 14.83 6.20
CA GLN A 29 -0.14 15.79 5.18
C GLN A 29 -1.66 15.77 4.95
N ILE A 30 -2.41 14.93 5.67
CA ILE A 30 -3.87 14.94 5.61
C ILE A 30 -4.41 16.20 6.27
N ASP A 31 -5.46 16.79 5.67
CA ASP A 31 -6.12 17.97 6.20
C ASP A 31 -6.74 17.67 7.58
N ASN A 32 -6.23 18.37 8.61
CA ASN A 32 -6.70 18.24 9.98
C ASN A 32 -7.77 19.27 10.36
N SER A 33 -8.26 20.08 9.41
CA SER A 33 -9.22 21.16 9.67
C SER A 33 -10.50 20.68 10.39
N LYS A 34 -11.03 19.51 10.01
CA LYS A 34 -12.19 18.88 10.67
C LYS A 34 -11.91 18.51 12.13
N LYS A 35 -10.72 17.97 12.40
CA LYS A 35 -10.26 17.61 13.75
C LYS A 35 -10.11 18.85 14.62
N GLU A 36 -9.44 19.88 14.11
CA GLU A 36 -9.24 21.15 14.81
C GLU A 36 -10.57 21.84 15.14
N ALA A 37 -11.53 21.82 14.21
CA ALA A 37 -12.86 22.35 14.44
C ALA A 37 -13.59 21.62 15.56
N LEU A 38 -13.51 20.28 15.60
CA LEU A 38 -14.16 19.46 16.62
C LEU A 38 -13.50 19.63 18.00
N GLN A 39 -12.18 19.82 18.05
CA GLN A 39 -11.43 20.00 19.30
C GLN A 39 -11.83 21.25 20.10
N LYS A 40 -12.52 22.24 19.49
CA LYS A 40 -12.99 23.44 20.20
C LYS A 40 -13.98 23.15 21.33
N GLY A 41 -14.69 22.02 21.30
CA GLY A 41 -15.68 21.65 22.31
C GLY A 41 -15.66 20.18 22.73
N TYR A 42 -14.75 19.38 22.17
CA TYR A 42 -14.72 17.93 22.35
C TYR A 42 -13.29 17.44 22.59
N PHE A 43 -13.16 16.39 23.41
CA PHE A 43 -12.02 15.48 23.34
C PHE A 43 -12.18 14.61 22.10
N VAL A 44 -11.19 14.62 21.21
CA VAL A 44 -11.28 13.96 19.90
C VAL A 44 -10.33 12.77 19.86
N GLY A 45 -10.88 11.57 19.70
CA GLY A 45 -10.15 10.37 19.28
C GLY A 45 -10.05 10.31 17.76
N THR A 46 -8.93 9.83 17.24
CA THR A 46 -8.68 9.67 15.80
C THR A 46 -8.35 8.20 15.51
N GLU A 47 -9.02 7.65 14.50
CA GLU A 47 -8.74 6.31 13.99
C GLU A 47 -8.51 6.43 12.49
N THR A 48 -7.31 6.08 12.02
CA THR A 48 -6.91 6.26 10.62
C THR A 48 -6.65 4.90 9.99
N ARG A 49 -7.08 4.75 8.74
CA ARG A 49 -7.26 3.47 8.06
C ARG A 49 -6.75 3.55 6.63
N ILE A 50 -5.96 2.57 6.19
CA ILE A 50 -5.73 2.33 4.76
C ILE A 50 -6.75 1.32 4.26
N GLU A 51 -7.34 1.61 3.10
CA GLU A 51 -8.36 0.82 2.45
C GLU A 51 -7.96 0.51 0.99
N SER A 52 -8.30 -0.69 0.50
CA SER A 52 -8.20 -1.04 -0.93
C SER A 52 -6.82 -0.79 -1.59
N LEU A 53 -5.73 -1.22 -0.98
CA LEU A 53 -4.39 -1.10 -1.55
C LEU A 53 -4.17 -2.08 -2.72
N ARG A 54 -3.93 -1.55 -3.92
CA ARG A 54 -3.81 -2.30 -5.18
C ARG A 54 -2.56 -1.93 -5.95
N LEU A 55 -2.00 -2.93 -6.65
CA LEU A 55 -0.87 -2.76 -7.57
C LEU A 55 -1.32 -3.00 -9.01
N TRP A 56 -1.05 -2.03 -9.87
CA TRP A 56 -1.25 -2.12 -11.31
C TRP A 56 0.11 -2.26 -12.00
N ILE A 57 0.34 -3.38 -12.68
CA ILE A 57 1.63 -3.69 -13.30
C ILE A 57 1.49 -3.60 -14.82
N ASN A 58 2.37 -2.82 -15.45
CA ASN A 58 2.55 -2.73 -16.89
C ASN A 58 4.01 -3.09 -17.22
N ILE A 59 4.26 -4.33 -17.64
CA ILE A 59 5.60 -4.82 -17.97
C ILE A 59 5.62 -5.31 -19.42
N PHE A 60 6.36 -4.60 -20.25
CA PHE A 60 6.50 -4.86 -21.69
C PHE A 60 7.96 -5.05 -22.12
N ASN A 61 8.89 -4.29 -21.53
CA ASN A 61 10.29 -4.24 -21.93
C ASN A 61 11.23 -5.02 -20.99
N PHE A 62 10.85 -5.21 -19.73
CA PHE A 62 11.66 -5.87 -18.70
C PHE A 62 12.19 -7.22 -19.17
N HIS A 63 13.46 -7.30 -19.55
CA HIS A 63 14.08 -8.52 -20.05
C HIS A 63 13.28 -9.23 -21.16
N LYS A 64 12.63 -8.46 -22.06
CA LYS A 64 11.79 -8.99 -23.15
C LYS A 64 12.49 -10.04 -24.04
N ASP A 65 13.83 -9.97 -24.10
CA ASP A 65 14.70 -10.81 -24.91
C ASP A 65 15.31 -11.99 -24.12
N ASN A 66 15.16 -12.04 -22.79
CA ASN A 66 15.72 -13.06 -21.89
C ASN A 66 14.62 -13.88 -21.20
N ILE A 67 13.60 -14.31 -21.94
CA ILE A 67 12.53 -15.15 -21.39
C ILE A 67 12.96 -16.61 -21.50
N ALA A 68 13.13 -17.26 -20.34
CA ALA A 68 13.34 -18.71 -20.28
C ALA A 68 12.19 -19.44 -21.01
N LYS A 69 12.53 -20.50 -21.73
CA LYS A 69 11.50 -21.34 -22.35
C LYS A 69 10.63 -21.96 -21.25
N PRO A 70 9.30 -22.04 -21.45
CA PRO A 70 8.44 -22.79 -20.54
C PRO A 70 8.99 -24.19 -20.30
N PRO A 71 8.86 -24.74 -19.08
CA PRO A 71 9.33 -26.07 -18.80
C PRO A 71 8.56 -27.06 -19.69
N GLU A 72 9.29 -27.99 -20.29
CA GLU A 72 8.68 -29.08 -21.06
C GLU A 72 8.14 -30.12 -20.07
N ILE A 73 6.85 -30.03 -19.78
CA ILE A 73 6.11 -30.99 -18.95
C ILE A 73 5.58 -32.07 -19.88
N LEU A 74 6.04 -33.29 -19.69
CA LEU A 74 5.60 -34.46 -20.46
C LEU A 74 4.45 -35.16 -19.73
N ASP A 75 3.56 -35.78 -20.49
CA ASP A 75 2.39 -36.49 -19.92
C ASP A 75 2.81 -37.67 -19.03
N ASP A 76 3.97 -38.28 -19.31
CA ASP A 76 4.56 -39.40 -18.58
C ASP A 76 5.48 -38.98 -17.41
N ASP A 77 5.68 -37.68 -17.17
CA ASP A 77 6.40 -37.21 -15.99
C ASP A 77 5.64 -37.61 -14.70
N PHE A 78 6.38 -38.08 -13.69
CA PHE A 78 5.85 -38.22 -12.34
C PHE A 78 5.48 -36.84 -11.77
N GLU A 79 4.44 -36.76 -10.92
CA GLU A 79 3.99 -35.50 -10.33
C GLU A 79 5.10 -34.73 -9.59
N SER A 80 6.05 -35.43 -8.95
CA SER A 80 7.22 -34.80 -8.33
C SER A 80 8.16 -34.15 -9.34
N VAL A 81 8.33 -34.75 -10.52
CA VAL A 81 9.15 -34.23 -11.62
C VAL A 81 8.45 -33.04 -12.26
N LYS A 82 7.13 -33.09 -12.46
CA LYS A 82 6.34 -31.94 -12.91
C LYS A 82 6.48 -30.77 -11.94
N ALA A 83 6.36 -31.01 -10.64
CA ALA A 83 6.53 -29.98 -9.61
C ALA A 83 7.93 -29.38 -9.63
N GLN A 84 8.98 -30.19 -9.77
CA GLN A 84 10.36 -29.72 -9.87
C GLN A 84 10.59 -28.88 -11.13
N LYS A 85 10.13 -29.34 -12.30
CA LYS A 85 10.24 -28.59 -13.57
C LYS A 85 9.52 -27.24 -13.50
N VAL A 86 8.37 -27.19 -12.82
CA VAL A 86 7.67 -25.93 -12.55
C VAL A 86 8.54 -25.04 -11.65
N LEU A 87 9.07 -25.54 -10.53
CA LEU A 87 9.94 -24.75 -9.64
C LEU A 87 11.19 -24.19 -10.36
N GLU A 88 11.91 -25.03 -11.09
CA GLU A 88 13.09 -24.63 -11.88
C GLU A 88 12.74 -23.56 -12.91
N SER A 89 11.56 -23.66 -13.53
CA SER A 89 11.11 -22.62 -14.46
C SER A 89 10.91 -21.28 -13.77
N TRP A 90 10.33 -21.27 -12.56
CA TRP A 90 10.11 -20.03 -11.80
C TRP A 90 11.41 -19.30 -11.46
N GLU A 91 12.50 -20.05 -11.22
CA GLU A 91 13.83 -19.51 -10.97
C GLU A 91 14.50 -19.00 -12.26
N ALA A 92 14.15 -19.56 -13.41
CA ALA A 92 14.72 -19.18 -14.71
C ALA A 92 14.10 -17.91 -15.32
N TYR A 93 12.90 -17.50 -14.89
CA TYR A 93 12.21 -16.31 -15.41
C TYR A 93 12.73 -15.02 -14.76
N PRO A 94 12.91 -13.92 -15.54
CA PRO A 94 13.24 -12.61 -14.99
C PRO A 94 12.26 -12.20 -13.89
N LEU A 95 12.82 -11.95 -12.72
CA LEU A 95 12.10 -11.61 -11.50
C LEU A 95 12.50 -10.22 -11.02
N LEU A 96 11.53 -9.46 -10.54
CA LEU A 96 11.76 -8.28 -9.72
C LEU A 96 10.82 -8.33 -8.52
N ALA A 97 11.13 -7.56 -7.48
CA ALA A 97 10.25 -7.42 -6.34
C ALA A 97 9.83 -5.96 -6.14
N VAL A 98 8.59 -5.76 -5.70
CA VAL A 98 8.13 -4.51 -5.11
C VAL A 98 8.11 -4.73 -3.61
N GLU A 99 8.99 -4.04 -2.90
CA GLU A 99 8.95 -4.00 -1.44
C GLU A 99 8.03 -2.86 -1.01
N LEU A 100 7.07 -3.19 -0.15
CA LEU A 100 6.28 -2.22 0.60
C LEU A 100 7.03 -1.87 1.87
N LEU A 101 7.04 -0.57 2.16
CA LEU A 101 7.84 0.00 3.22
C LEU A 101 6.97 0.85 4.14
N GLU A 102 7.24 0.81 5.44
CA GLU A 102 6.63 1.71 6.42
C GLU A 102 7.68 2.47 7.23
N ARG A 103 7.26 3.58 7.82
CA ARG A 103 7.96 4.26 8.92
C ARG A 103 6.99 5.17 9.67
N ASP A 104 7.23 5.36 10.96
CA ASP A 104 6.42 6.24 11.81
C ASP A 104 7.00 7.64 11.98
N SER A 105 8.17 7.93 11.38
CA SER A 105 8.76 9.28 11.40
C SER A 105 9.81 9.47 10.30
N ASP A 106 10.10 10.72 9.93
CA ASP A 106 11.16 11.03 8.97
C ASP A 106 12.57 10.68 9.48
N SER A 107 12.73 10.61 10.81
CA SER A 107 13.96 10.21 11.49
C SER A 107 14.20 8.70 11.50
N GLN A 108 13.17 7.89 11.29
CA GLN A 108 13.30 6.44 11.23
C GLN A 108 13.64 5.97 9.82
N ALA A 109 14.41 4.88 9.77
CA ALA A 109 14.63 4.16 8.54
C ALA A 109 13.32 3.54 8.03
N TRP A 110 13.24 3.33 6.72
CA TRP A 110 12.16 2.56 6.13
C TRP A 110 12.30 1.08 6.51
N GLU A 111 11.22 0.48 7.00
CA GLU A 111 11.13 -0.94 7.33
C GLU A 111 10.30 -1.67 6.27
N VAL A 112 10.69 -2.90 5.92
CA VAL A 112 9.97 -3.71 4.91
C VAL A 112 8.82 -4.44 5.57
N VAL A 113 7.60 -4.19 5.10
CA VAL A 113 6.37 -4.80 5.62
C VAL A 113 5.76 -5.85 4.70
N GLY A 114 6.19 -5.84 3.43
CA GLY A 114 5.70 -6.78 2.44
C GLY A 114 6.57 -6.79 1.20
N GLU A 115 6.53 -7.89 0.47
CA GLU A 115 7.25 -8.06 -0.80
C GLU A 115 6.32 -8.75 -1.81
N ILE A 116 6.11 -8.11 -2.97
CA ILE A 116 5.43 -8.73 -4.10
C ILE A 116 6.47 -9.07 -5.15
N LYS A 117 6.63 -10.37 -5.40
CA LYS A 117 7.46 -10.88 -6.48
C LYS A 117 6.69 -10.82 -7.80
N ILE A 118 7.33 -10.24 -8.80
CA ILE A 118 6.75 -9.94 -10.11
C ILE A 118 7.60 -10.62 -11.16
N GLN A 119 6.97 -11.53 -11.90
CA GLN A 119 7.55 -12.16 -13.08
C GLN A 119 7.08 -11.43 -14.33
N ASN A 120 7.96 -11.34 -15.34
CA ASN A 120 7.56 -10.81 -16.64
C ASN A 120 6.57 -11.76 -17.33
N ARG A 121 5.31 -11.34 -17.44
CA ARG A 121 4.27 -12.09 -18.16
C ARG A 121 3.98 -11.56 -19.57
N LYS A 122 4.63 -10.48 -20.02
CA LYS A 122 4.40 -9.79 -21.31
C LYS A 122 2.98 -9.22 -21.51
N PHE A 123 2.22 -9.03 -20.44
CA PHE A 123 0.94 -8.33 -20.46
C PHE A 123 0.71 -7.60 -19.15
N SER A 124 -0.19 -6.62 -19.15
CA SER A 124 -0.60 -5.91 -17.94
C SER A 124 -1.47 -6.79 -17.05
N TYR A 125 -1.22 -6.78 -15.75
CA TYR A 125 -2.03 -7.47 -14.76
C TYR A 125 -2.09 -6.67 -13.46
N TYR A 126 -3.09 -6.99 -12.64
CA TYR A 126 -3.24 -6.41 -11.31
C TYR A 126 -2.93 -7.47 -10.25
N VAL A 127 -2.34 -7.01 -9.16
CA VAL A 127 -2.26 -7.77 -7.93
C VAL A 127 -3.15 -7.05 -6.95
N ASP A 128 -4.30 -7.66 -6.68
CA ASP A 128 -5.05 -7.35 -5.46
C ASP A 128 -4.34 -8.05 -4.32
N GLY A 129 -4.52 -7.64 -3.07
CA GLY A 129 -4.02 -8.50 -2.02
C GLY A 129 -2.60 -8.21 -1.47
N LEU A 130 -2.01 -7.02 -1.70
CA LEU A 130 -0.55 -6.80 -1.59
C LEU A 130 0.12 -7.15 -0.26
N VAL A 131 -0.63 -7.21 0.83
CA VAL A 131 -0.24 -7.83 2.09
C VAL A 131 -1.49 -8.48 2.64
N PRO A 132 -1.48 -9.75 3.10
CA PRO A 132 -2.65 -10.40 3.69
C PRO A 132 -3.33 -9.52 4.76
N HIS A 133 -2.52 -8.87 5.61
CA HIS A 133 -2.96 -7.91 6.64
C HIS A 133 -3.51 -6.56 6.12
N LEU A 134 -3.35 -6.25 4.83
CA LEU A 134 -3.83 -5.03 4.18
C LEU A 134 -5.00 -5.27 3.23
N THR A 135 -5.36 -6.54 2.98
CA THR A 135 -6.17 -6.88 1.79
C THR A 135 -7.16 -8.03 1.95
N SER A 136 -7.17 -8.75 3.08
CA SER A 136 -8.29 -9.64 3.41
C SER A 136 -9.38 -8.89 4.17
N ASP A 137 -10.01 -7.87 3.57
CA ASP A 137 -11.02 -7.00 4.25
C ASP A 137 -10.55 -6.40 5.59
N GLU A 138 -9.25 -6.50 5.90
CA GLU A 138 -8.61 -6.02 7.11
C GLU A 138 -8.13 -4.59 6.86
N VAL A 139 -8.75 -3.68 7.60
CA VAL A 139 -8.37 -2.29 7.70
C VAL A 139 -7.02 -2.20 8.40
N LEU A 140 -6.01 -1.57 7.75
CA LEU A 140 -4.77 -1.23 8.45
C LEU A 140 -4.99 0.02 9.30
N LEU A 141 -4.96 -0.17 10.62
CA LEU A 141 -4.93 0.94 11.56
C LEU A 141 -3.54 1.56 11.59
N VAL A 142 -3.46 2.86 11.34
CA VAL A 142 -2.21 3.61 11.27
C VAL A 142 -2.20 4.81 12.20
N GLY A 143 -1.01 5.17 12.69
CA GLY A 143 -0.77 6.40 13.44
C GLY A 143 -0.82 7.65 12.56
N SER A 144 -0.88 8.83 13.18
CA SER A 144 -0.88 10.11 12.46
C SER A 144 0.43 10.40 11.73
N ASP A 145 1.55 9.83 12.21
CA ASP A 145 2.87 10.04 11.64
C ASP A 145 3.28 8.95 10.65
N TYR A 146 2.41 7.96 10.44
CA TYR A 146 2.63 6.82 9.57
C TYR A 146 2.86 7.25 8.12
N GLN A 147 3.81 6.59 7.48
CA GLN A 147 4.10 6.77 6.07
C GLN A 147 4.20 5.41 5.41
N LEU A 148 3.57 5.30 4.23
CA LEU A 148 3.72 4.14 3.37
C LEU A 148 4.59 4.51 2.17
N GLY A 149 5.52 3.64 1.82
CA GLY A 149 6.38 3.76 0.66
C GLY A 149 6.49 2.45 -0.09
N ALA A 150 7.08 2.50 -1.27
CA ALA A 150 7.49 1.32 -2.00
C ALA A 150 8.80 1.53 -2.74
N ARG A 151 9.54 0.46 -2.96
CA ARG A 151 10.72 0.47 -3.82
C ARG A 151 10.79 -0.78 -4.68
N LEU A 152 11.52 -0.67 -5.78
CA LEU A 152 11.89 -1.83 -6.58
C LEU A 152 13.14 -2.47 -5.99
N LYS A 153 13.14 -3.80 -5.98
CA LYS A 153 14.27 -4.63 -5.63
C LYS A 153 14.63 -5.53 -6.80
N ASP A 154 15.88 -5.41 -7.21
CA ASP A 154 16.47 -6.27 -8.22
C ASP A 154 16.68 -7.66 -7.61
N MET A 155 16.14 -8.69 -8.28
CA MET A 155 16.21 -10.08 -7.86
C MET A 155 17.23 -10.87 -8.71
N GLY A 156 18.23 -10.19 -9.29
CA GLY A 156 19.27 -10.80 -10.12
C GLY A 156 19.02 -10.66 -11.63
N HIS A 157 17.96 -9.95 -12.01
CA HIS A 157 17.52 -9.79 -13.40
C HIS A 157 17.18 -8.34 -13.72
N GLY A 158 17.82 -7.37 -13.07
CA GLY A 158 17.61 -5.96 -13.35
C GLY A 158 16.30 -5.38 -12.82
N LEU A 159 16.03 -4.14 -13.23
CA LEU A 159 14.86 -3.36 -12.83
C LEU A 159 14.01 -2.97 -14.05
N LEU A 160 12.93 -2.23 -13.82
CA LEU A 160 12.04 -1.73 -14.87
C LEU A 160 12.79 -0.88 -15.91
N SER A 161 12.37 -0.99 -17.18
CA SER A 161 13.03 -0.32 -18.31
C SER A 161 12.04 0.26 -19.31
N GLY A 162 12.46 1.26 -20.09
CA GLY A 162 11.63 1.85 -21.14
C GLY A 162 10.26 2.32 -20.63
N SER A 163 9.18 1.74 -21.17
CA SER A 163 7.79 2.04 -20.79
C SER A 163 7.23 1.17 -19.66
N ASP A 164 8.06 0.36 -18.98
CA ASP A 164 7.61 -0.44 -17.85
C ASP A 164 7.24 0.44 -16.66
N SER A 165 6.13 0.13 -16.01
CA SER A 165 5.67 0.88 -14.84
C SER A 165 4.85 0.02 -13.89
N ILE A 166 4.95 0.36 -12.62
CA ILE A 166 4.09 -0.19 -11.57
C ILE A 166 3.39 0.99 -10.91
N SER A 167 2.06 0.98 -10.88
CA SER A 167 1.28 2.01 -10.21
C SER A 167 0.61 1.43 -8.98
N ILE A 168 0.79 2.10 -7.85
CA ILE A 168 0.22 1.71 -6.56
C ILE A 168 -0.94 2.66 -6.29
N ARG A 169 -2.10 2.15 -5.93
CA ARG A 169 -3.30 2.93 -5.69
C ARG A 169 -4.00 2.41 -4.45
N GLY A 170 -4.70 3.30 -3.75
CA GLY A 170 -5.58 2.91 -2.65
C GLY A 170 -6.41 4.06 -2.17
N SER A 171 -7.20 3.79 -1.15
CA SER A 171 -7.97 4.77 -0.40
C SER A 171 -7.59 4.76 1.06
N TRP A 172 -8.02 5.78 1.78
CA TRP A 172 -7.90 5.84 3.22
C TRP A 172 -9.18 6.43 3.80
N SER A 173 -9.44 6.10 5.06
CA SER A 173 -10.47 6.74 5.86
C SER A 173 -9.90 7.17 7.22
N GLN A 174 -10.45 8.25 7.76
CA GLN A 174 -10.14 8.75 9.08
C GLN A 174 -11.45 9.02 9.81
N LYS A 175 -11.66 8.29 10.91
CA LYS A 175 -12.79 8.47 11.80
C LYS A 175 -12.39 9.31 13.00
N LEU A 176 -13.13 10.38 13.24
CA LEU A 176 -12.98 11.28 14.37
C LEU A 176 -14.14 11.07 15.33
N THR A 177 -13.85 10.72 16.58
CA THR A 177 -14.86 10.52 17.63
C THR A 177 -14.71 11.59 18.70
N GLY A 178 -15.69 12.48 18.80
CA GLY A 178 -15.76 13.57 19.76
C GLY A 178 -16.62 13.23 20.98
N THR A 179 -16.01 13.33 22.16
CA THR A 179 -16.70 13.31 23.46
C THR A 179 -16.71 14.72 24.04
N PRO A 180 -17.87 15.29 24.45
CA PRO A 180 -17.93 16.66 24.95
C PRO A 180 -16.92 16.90 26.05
N SER A 181 -16.16 18.00 25.95
CA SER A 181 -15.31 18.46 27.04
C SER A 181 -16.17 19.17 28.09
N THR A 182 -15.63 19.40 29.29
CA THR A 182 -16.34 20.19 30.32
C THR A 182 -16.76 21.55 29.79
N GLN A 183 -15.91 22.22 29.02
CA GLN A 183 -16.24 23.49 28.36
C GLN A 183 -17.35 23.31 27.31
N GLY A 184 -17.26 22.26 26.47
CA GLY A 184 -18.30 21.97 25.49
C GLY A 184 -19.67 21.69 26.13
N ILE A 185 -19.70 21.05 27.30
CA ILE A 185 -20.93 20.83 28.08
C ILE A 185 -21.48 22.17 28.58
N VAL A 186 -20.65 23.04 29.14
CA VAL A 186 -21.07 24.37 29.62
C VAL A 186 -21.68 25.20 28.48
N ASP A 187 -21.03 25.23 27.32
CA ASP A 187 -21.52 25.98 26.15
C ASP A 187 -22.86 25.42 25.63
N LEU A 188 -23.02 24.09 25.63
CA LEU A 188 -24.27 23.41 25.26
C LEU A 188 -25.42 23.78 26.20
N VAL A 189 -25.18 23.71 27.51
CA VAL A 189 -26.17 24.06 28.54
C VAL A 189 -26.55 25.54 28.45
N GLN A 190 -25.59 26.43 28.26
CA GLN A 190 -25.86 27.87 28.11
C GLN A 190 -26.68 28.17 26.86
N ARG A 191 -26.42 27.51 25.73
CA ARG A 191 -27.24 27.69 24.51
C ARG A 191 -28.68 27.20 24.70
N GLN A 192 -28.90 26.14 25.47
CA GLN A 192 -30.25 25.64 25.77
C GLN A 192 -31.00 26.49 26.79
N ALA A 193 -30.30 27.25 27.64
CA ALA A 193 -30.91 28.16 28.61
C ALA A 193 -31.36 29.50 28.03
N ILE A 194 -30.93 29.83 26.81
CA ILE A 194 -31.21 31.12 26.13
C ILE A 194 -32.21 30.93 24.97
N GLY A 195 -32.60 29.69 24.65
CA GLY A 195 -33.68 29.35 23.71
C GLY A 195 -34.96 28.96 24.44
#